data_AF-A0A8H9WGJ8-F1
#
_entry.id   AF-A0A8H9WGJ8-F1
#
_cell.length_a   1.000
_cell.length_b   1.000
_cell.length_c   1.000
_cell.angle_alpha   90.00
_cell.angle_beta   90.00
_cell.angle_gamma   90.00
#
_symmetry.space_group_name_H-M   'P 1'
#
loop_
_entity.id
_entity.type
_entity.pdbx_description
1 polymer ?
#
loop_
_entity_poly.entity_id
_entity_poly.type
_entity_poly.pdbx_seq_one_letter_code
_entity_poly.pdbx_strand_id
1 'polypeptide(L)' 'MSKMQYLGGQNDPQAAFKRLDLAAGKLIKLGGNQSIDISLSLQLALNKNTDFHERATADNLIYLAVEYRAL' A
#
# COMPACT_ATOMS: atom_id res chain seq x y z
N MET A 1 -12.86 -35.49 -34.26
CA MET A 1 -12.64 -34.04 -34.13
C MET A 1 -12.57 -33.71 -32.64
N SER A 2 -11.41 -33.26 -32.16
CA SER A 2 -11.21 -32.92 -30.74
C SER A 2 -11.61 -31.45 -30.51
N LYS A 3 -12.57 -31.21 -29.61
CA LYS A 3 -12.82 -29.87 -29.04
C LYS A 3 -12.30 -29.91 -27.60
N MET A 4 -11.09 -29.40 -27.40
CA MET A 4 -10.62 -29.02 -26.06
C MET A 4 -11.48 -27.86 -25.59
N GLN A 5 -12.46 -28.15 -24.73
CA GLN A 5 -13.25 -27.13 -24.07
C GLN A 5 -12.47 -26.65 -22.85
N TYR A 6 -11.78 -25.52 -23.00
CA TYR A 6 -11.14 -24.83 -21.89
C TYR A 6 -12.23 -24.22 -21.00
N LEU A 7 -12.53 -24.89 -19.89
CA LEU A 7 -13.67 -24.61 -19.01
C LEU A 7 -13.23 -24.24 -17.58
N GLY A 8 -11.99 -23.76 -17.39
CA GLY A 8 -11.43 -23.55 -16.03
C GLY A 8 -11.23 -22.11 -15.59
N GLY A 9 -11.23 -21.13 -16.49
CA GLY A 9 -10.74 -19.78 -16.17
C GLY A 9 -11.78 -18.65 -16.16
N GLN A 10 -13.05 -18.91 -16.49
CA GLN A 10 -14.03 -17.86 -16.73
C GLN A 10 -14.86 -17.43 -15.52
N ASN A 11 -14.72 -18.08 -14.36
CA ASN A 11 -15.66 -17.91 -13.25
C ASN A 11 -15.03 -17.67 -11.87
N ASP A 12 -13.75 -17.28 -11.79
CA ASP A 12 -13.29 -16.60 -10.58
C ASP A 12 -13.38 -15.09 -10.84
N PRO A 13 -14.45 -14.41 -10.40
CA PRO A 13 -14.39 -12.95 -10.32
C PRO A 13 -13.18 -12.65 -9.45
N GLN A 14 -12.21 -11.89 -9.99
CA GLN A 14 -11.09 -11.36 -9.22
C GLN A 14 -11.63 -10.92 -7.86
N ALA A 15 -11.29 -11.68 -6.81
CA ALA A 15 -11.84 -11.43 -5.48
C ALA A 15 -11.60 -9.96 -5.14
N ALA A 16 -12.65 -9.28 -4.66
CA ALA A 16 -12.61 -7.83 -4.43
C ALA A 16 -11.32 -7.46 -3.69
N PHE A 17 -10.51 -6.60 -4.32
CA PHE A 17 -9.24 -6.19 -3.76
C PHE A 17 -9.47 -5.43 -2.47
N LYS A 18 -9.01 -6.00 -1.34
CA LYS A 18 -9.11 -5.39 -0.02
C LYS A 18 -7.77 -4.77 0.30
N ARG A 19 -7.74 -3.46 0.56
CA ARG A 19 -6.54 -2.72 0.95
C ARG A 19 -6.78 -1.98 2.26
N LEU A 20 -5.78 -2.01 3.15
CA LEU A 20 -5.71 -1.15 4.33
C LEU A 20 -4.71 -0.03 4.06
N ASP A 21 -5.18 1.21 4.14
CA ASP A 21 -4.35 2.40 4.00
C ASP A 21 -4.26 3.09 5.36
N LEU A 22 -3.04 3.26 5.88
CA LEU A 22 -2.75 3.99 7.11
C LEU A 22 -1.84 5.16 6.78
N ALA A 23 -2.15 6.34 7.30
CA ALA A 23 -1.31 7.53 7.16
C ALA A 23 -1.17 8.21 8.52
N ALA A 24 0.06 8.55 8.88
CA ALA A 24 0.39 9.31 10.07
C ALA A 24 1.39 10.40 9.70
N GLY A 25 1.26 11.57 10.30
CA GLY A 25 2.16 12.68 10.04
C GLY A 25 2.34 13.57 11.26
N LYS A 26 3.47 14.28 11.29
CA LYS A 26 3.80 15.24 12.33
C LYS A 26 4.49 16.44 11.71
N LEU A 27 3.91 17.61 11.92
CA LEU A 27 4.54 18.89 11.66
C LEU A 27 5.28 19.37 12.91
N ILE A 28 6.56 19.67 12.79
CA ILE A 28 7.40 20.26 13.84
C ILE A 28 7.74 21.68 13.39
N LYS A 29 7.34 22.68 14.19
CA LYS A 29 7.74 24.07 13.97
C LYS A 29 9.11 24.29 14.61
N LEU A 30 10.09 24.71 13.82
CA LEU A 30 11.39 25.17 14.26
C LEU A 30 11.32 26.71 14.24
N GLY A 31 11.82 27.40 15.26
CA GLY A 31 11.59 28.85 15.44
C GLY A 31 11.77 29.70 14.16
N GLY A 32 11.03 30.80 14.05
CA GLY A 32 10.90 31.57 12.80
C GLY A 32 9.88 30.96 11.83
N ASN A 33 10.10 31.10 10.52
CA ASN A 33 9.25 30.53 9.47
C ASN A 33 9.72 29.13 9.00
N GLN A 34 10.32 28.36 9.91
CA GLN A 34 10.88 27.05 9.60
C GLN A 34 9.97 25.92 10.07
N SER A 35 9.85 24.86 9.28
CA SER A 35 9.10 23.68 9.67
C SER A 35 9.68 22.39 9.09
N ILE A 36 9.57 21.31 9.85
CA ILE A 36 9.79 19.94 9.37
C ILE A 36 8.44 19.24 9.33
N ASP A 37 8.06 18.72 8.17
CA ASP A 37 6.93 17.80 8.02
C ASP A 37 7.46 16.38 7.87
N ILE A 38 7.01 15.47 8.72
CA ILE A 38 7.34 14.05 8.66
C ILE A 38 6.03 13.31 8.41
N SER A 39 5.95 12.54 7.33
CA SER A 39 4.78 11.72 7.01
C SER A 39 5.18 10.27 6.72
N LEU A 40 4.36 9.36 7.22
CA LEU A 40 4.46 7.92 7.03
C LEU A 40 3.12 7.42 6.48
N SER A 41 3.17 6.76 5.33
CA SER A 41 2.03 6.12 4.70
C SER A 41 2.31 4.64 4.48
N LEU A 42 1.35 3.79 4.83
CA LEU A 42 1.43 2.34 4.71
C LEU A 42 0.20 1.85 3.93
N GLN A 43 0.44 1.08 2.88
CA GLN A 43 -0.60 0.46 2.06
C GLN A 43 -0.43 -1.06 2.10
N LEU A 44 -1.43 -1.78 2.59
CA LEU A 44 -1.39 -3.24 2.75
C LEU A 44 -2.50 -3.92 1.95
N ALA A 45 -2.15 -4.85 1.07
CA ALA A 45 -3.12 -5.64 0.31
C ALA A 45 -3.62 -6.85 1.14
N LEU A 46 -4.82 -6.75 1.72
CA LEU A 46 -5.38 -7.76 2.63
C LEU A 46 -5.87 -9.04 1.92
N ASN A 47 -6.23 -8.96 0.63
CA ASN A 47 -6.78 -10.12 -0.10
C ASN A 47 -5.72 -11.08 -0.67
N LYS A 48 -4.43 -10.72 -0.64
CA LYS A 48 -3.31 -11.58 -1.06
C LYS A 48 -2.43 -12.06 0.10
N ASN A 49 -2.69 -11.58 1.31
CA ASN A 49 -1.92 -11.91 2.50
C ASN A 49 -2.68 -12.93 3.35
N THR A 50 -2.69 -14.21 2.96
CA THR A 50 -2.97 -15.29 3.91
C THR A 50 -1.84 -15.43 4.94
N ASP A 51 -0.63 -14.98 4.59
CA ASP A 51 0.53 -14.90 5.49
C ASP A 51 1.30 -13.61 5.28
N PHE A 52 0.95 -12.56 6.02
CA PHE A 52 1.74 -11.32 6.09
C PHE A 52 3.18 -11.58 6.60
N HIS A 53 3.38 -12.69 7.32
CA HIS A 53 4.66 -13.08 7.91
C HIS A 53 5.61 -13.76 6.94
N GLU A 54 5.13 -14.41 5.87
CA GLU A 54 6.01 -15.22 5.01
C GLU A 54 6.48 -14.50 3.74
N ARG A 55 5.71 -13.54 3.21
CA ARG A 55 6.04 -12.86 1.94
C ARG A 55 5.60 -11.40 1.94
N ALA A 56 6.54 -10.50 2.22
CA ALA A 56 6.41 -9.11 1.81
C ALA A 56 6.44 -9.05 0.27
N THR A 57 5.27 -9.14 -0.36
CA THR A 57 5.12 -9.00 -1.82
C THR A 57 5.14 -7.52 -2.22
N ALA A 58 5.37 -7.24 -3.50
CA ALA A 58 5.33 -5.88 -4.08
C ALA A 58 3.98 -5.16 -3.93
N ASP A 59 2.96 -5.84 -3.41
CA ASP A 59 1.63 -5.31 -3.16
C ASP A 59 1.49 -4.58 -1.81
N ASN A 60 2.51 -4.66 -0.93
CA ASN A 60 2.59 -3.88 0.30
C ASN A 60 3.60 -2.75 0.11
N LEU A 61 3.18 -1.49 0.31
CA LEU A 61 4.01 -0.31 0.11
C LEU A 61 4.17 0.47 1.41
N ILE A 62 5.39 0.89 1.71
CA ILE A 62 5.73 1.77 2.82
C ILE A 62 6.37 3.03 2.24
N TYR A 63 5.78 4.18 2.50
CA TYR A 63 6.29 5.48 2.08
C TYR A 63 6.59 6.35 3.30
N LEU A 64 7.85 6.77 3.42
CA LEU A 64 8.30 7.73 4.41
C LEU A 64 8.75 8.99 3.69
N ALA A 65 8.18 10.14 4.05
CA ALA A 65 8.62 11.44 3.57
C ALA A 65 9.00 12.34 4.73
N VAL A 66 10.09 13.08 4.53
CA VAL A 66 10.55 14.14 5.41
C VAL A 66 10.77 15.36 4.55
N GLU A 67 10.08 16.45 4.86
CA GLU A 67 10.14 17.70 4.12
C GLU A 67 10.55 18.83 5.06
N TYR A 68 11.55 19.61 4.67
CA TYR A 68 11.95 20.82 5.38
C TYR A 68 11.52 22.05 4.59
N ARG A 69 10.89 23.00 5.27
CA ARG A 69 10.53 24.31 4.72
C ARG A 69 11.18 25.40 5.55
N ALA A 70 11.75 26.38 4.87
CA ALA A 70 12.18 27.65 5.44
C ALA A 70 11.79 28.75 4.45
N LEU A 71 11.02 29.74 4.92
CA LEU A 71 10.67 30.97 4.18
C LEU A 71 11.55 32.12 4.67
#